data_AF-D8Q7T7-F1
#
_entry.id   AF-D8Q7T7-F1
#
_cell.length_a   1.000
_cell.length_b   1.000
_cell.length_c   1.000
_cell.angle_alpha   90.00
_cell.angle_beta   90.00
_cell.angle_gamma   90.00
#
_symmetry.space_group_name_H-M   'P 1'
#
loop_
_entity.id
_entity.type
_entity.pdbx_description
1 polymer ?
#
loop_
_entity_poly.entity_id
_entity_poly.type
_entity_poly.pdbx_seq_one_letter_code
_entity_poly.pdbx_strand_id
1 'polypeptide(L)'
;MSRPSVLRSAAAVARVGRLPRLPSHACYHSVPSRPYTTPSASSHVPPVNVTSTSPPEPSFPLSPIPENPLGDGRCIREAAALVIGDEILNGKTLDRNSNYLARYCFANGVNLKRIEVIPDDEDEIIEASRRLTSKYDFVVTSGGIGPTHDDITYASLAKAFGQTLQHHPETMRRMDAINAFRKTNLHTSPEQREAYLRMALFPSEAEVIFVRPEIWVPVVRLAGRLYVLPGIPALFQKMLDALTPFLPLPEATERLKRMQIFTDRRESSIAPYLTELQARLRPRGISVGSYPVVGKGVFISLIGRDASGAASATGSCLKSSTPPPAPLTGLGAVSQSDEGLADGRGGGGGGGGKTTTTDTLSLAQIAEEVEQAVGGRIIGEEEVESVKQVSE
;
A
#
# COMPACT_ATOMS: atom_id res chain seq x y z
N MET A 1 -27.64 -11.95 -58.04
CA MET A 1 -29.07 -12.09 -57.73
C MET A 1 -29.25 -13.23 -56.75
N SER A 2 -30.17 -13.06 -55.79
CA SER A 2 -30.71 -14.04 -54.83
C SER A 2 -29.97 -14.26 -53.49
N ARG A 3 -30.48 -13.55 -52.47
CA ARG A 3 -30.65 -13.93 -51.05
C ARG A 3 -32.18 -13.91 -50.78
N PRO A 4 -32.71 -14.40 -49.65
CA PRO A 4 -32.26 -15.46 -48.74
C PRO A 4 -33.42 -16.40 -48.26
N SER A 5 -33.11 -17.51 -47.58
CA SER A 5 -34.08 -18.24 -46.75
C SER A 5 -33.62 -18.34 -45.29
N VAL A 6 -34.53 -18.01 -44.40
CA VAL A 6 -34.41 -17.90 -42.94
C VAL A 6 -34.62 -19.27 -42.29
N LEU A 7 -33.79 -19.63 -41.31
CA LEU A 7 -34.07 -20.71 -40.36
C LEU A 7 -33.79 -20.21 -38.93
N ARG A 8 -34.86 -20.16 -38.14
CA ARG A 8 -34.90 -19.80 -36.72
C ARG A 8 -34.49 -21.02 -35.88
N SER A 9 -33.67 -20.83 -34.85
CA SER A 9 -33.50 -21.79 -33.76
C SER A 9 -33.93 -21.13 -32.44
N ALA A 10 -34.76 -21.87 -31.69
CA ALA A 10 -35.51 -21.41 -30.54
C ALA A 10 -34.78 -21.65 -29.21
N ALA A 11 -34.93 -20.69 -28.30
CA ALA A 11 -34.47 -20.73 -26.93
C ALA A 11 -35.32 -21.69 -26.07
N ALA A 12 -34.67 -22.53 -25.27
CA ALA A 12 -35.30 -23.37 -24.25
C ALA A 12 -35.17 -22.70 -22.88
N VAL A 13 -36.30 -22.26 -22.33
CA VAL A 13 -36.46 -21.72 -20.98
C VAL A 13 -36.84 -22.88 -20.04
N ALA A 14 -36.01 -23.16 -19.04
CA ALA A 14 -36.31 -24.15 -18.00
C ALA A 14 -37.31 -23.56 -16.98
N ARG A 15 -38.49 -24.21 -16.88
CA ARG A 15 -39.54 -23.89 -15.90
C ARG A 15 -39.29 -24.61 -14.57
N VAL A 16 -39.34 -23.84 -13.49
CA VAL A 16 -39.36 -24.28 -12.09
C VAL A 16 -40.68 -24.99 -11.79
N GLY A 17 -40.61 -26.26 -11.37
CA GLY A 17 -41.76 -27.07 -10.94
C GLY A 17 -42.09 -26.85 -9.46
N ARG A 18 -43.37 -26.51 -9.18
CA ARG A 18 -43.97 -26.51 -7.84
C ARG A 18 -44.21 -27.95 -7.36
N LEU A 19 -43.86 -28.24 -6.11
CA LEU A 19 -44.30 -29.42 -5.35
C LEU A 19 -45.46 -29.06 -4.39
N PRO A 20 -46.38 -30.00 -4.09
CA PRO A 20 -47.64 -29.72 -3.40
C PRO A 20 -47.51 -29.76 -1.86
N ARG A 21 -48.37 -28.97 -1.19
CA ARG A 21 -48.63 -28.99 0.26
C ARG A 21 -49.70 -30.02 0.61
N LEU A 22 -49.64 -30.63 1.80
CA LEU A 22 -50.73 -31.14 2.68
C LEU A 22 -50.08 -31.77 3.96
N PRO A 23 -50.79 -32.05 5.06
CA PRO A 23 -51.54 -31.16 5.97
C PRO A 23 -51.06 -31.29 7.46
N SER A 24 -51.65 -30.45 8.32
CA SER A 24 -51.40 -30.27 9.76
C SER A 24 -52.18 -31.22 10.70
N HIS A 25 -51.58 -31.44 11.88
CA HIS A 25 -52.13 -31.92 13.17
C HIS A 25 -52.44 -33.41 13.39
N ALA A 26 -51.70 -34.02 14.34
CA ALA A 26 -52.27 -34.72 15.50
C ALA A 26 -51.20 -34.96 16.59
N CYS A 27 -51.60 -34.69 17.83
CA CYS A 27 -50.89 -34.93 19.09
C CYS A 27 -50.56 -36.43 19.30
N TYR A 28 -49.56 -36.75 20.13
CA TYR A 28 -49.75 -37.62 21.30
C TYR A 28 -48.51 -37.78 22.20
N HIS A 29 -48.79 -37.68 23.50
CA HIS A 29 -48.19 -38.35 24.67
C HIS A 29 -46.79 -38.00 25.20
N SER A 30 -46.86 -37.17 26.24
CA SER A 30 -46.05 -37.12 27.46
C SER A 30 -45.87 -38.48 28.15
N VAL A 31 -44.63 -38.80 28.54
CA VAL A 31 -44.27 -39.90 29.45
C VAL A 31 -43.91 -39.30 30.83
N PRO A 32 -44.37 -39.86 31.96
CA PRO A 32 -44.15 -39.28 33.29
C PRO A 32 -42.86 -39.78 33.95
N SER A 33 -42.04 -38.87 34.47
CA SER A 33 -40.91 -39.18 35.36
C SER A 33 -41.37 -39.15 36.82
N ARG A 34 -41.16 -40.25 37.54
CA ARG A 34 -41.39 -40.36 38.99
C ARG A 34 -40.31 -39.61 39.79
N PRO A 35 -40.63 -39.13 41.01
CA PRO A 35 -39.73 -38.33 41.83
C PRO A 35 -38.78 -39.22 42.63
N TYR A 36 -37.53 -38.77 42.81
CA TYR A 36 -36.68 -39.27 43.88
C TYR A 36 -36.03 -38.13 44.64
N THR A 37 -36.08 -38.33 45.95
CA THR A 37 -35.80 -37.45 47.08
C THR A 37 -34.33 -37.09 47.20
N THR A 38 -34.05 -35.86 47.62
CA THR A 38 -32.76 -35.38 48.12
C THR A 38 -32.27 -36.18 49.33
N PRO A 39 -30.94 -36.22 49.54
CA PRO A 39 -30.44 -35.60 50.76
C PRO A 39 -29.24 -34.68 50.53
N SER A 40 -29.26 -33.60 51.31
CA SER A 40 -28.21 -32.60 51.50
C SER A 40 -26.97 -33.21 52.16
N ALA A 41 -25.78 -32.91 51.63
CA ALA A 41 -24.55 -32.88 52.41
C ALA A 41 -23.62 -31.79 51.84
N SER A 42 -23.48 -30.72 52.62
CA SER A 42 -22.54 -29.62 52.44
C SER A 42 -21.10 -30.13 52.55
N SER A 43 -20.28 -29.90 51.53
CA SER A 43 -18.83 -29.72 51.68
C SER A 43 -18.40 -28.59 50.77
N HIS A 44 -18.24 -27.41 51.37
CA HIS A 44 -17.67 -26.23 50.73
C HIS A 44 -16.16 -26.48 50.54
N VAL A 45 -15.78 -26.97 49.36
CA VAL A 45 -14.41 -26.83 48.87
C VAL A 45 -14.34 -25.43 48.24
N PRO A 46 -13.46 -24.52 48.70
CA PRO A 46 -13.31 -23.23 48.04
C PRO A 46 -12.91 -23.48 46.58
N PRO A 47 -13.47 -22.76 45.60
CA PRO A 47 -13.02 -22.90 44.23
C PRO A 47 -11.53 -22.54 44.21
N VAL A 48 -10.68 -23.53 43.93
CA VAL A 48 -9.30 -23.28 43.55
C VAL A 48 -9.42 -22.45 42.29
N ASN A 49 -9.11 -21.16 42.42
CA ASN A 49 -9.06 -20.24 41.30
C ASN A 49 -7.82 -20.64 40.49
N VAL A 50 -7.96 -21.70 39.70
CA VAL A 50 -6.99 -22.05 38.66
C VAL A 50 -7.13 -20.93 37.65
N THR A 51 -6.35 -19.87 37.86
CA THR A 51 -6.04 -18.92 36.81
C THR A 51 -5.42 -19.77 35.71
N SER A 52 -6.23 -20.12 34.71
CA SER A 52 -5.77 -20.72 33.48
C SER A 52 -4.95 -19.65 32.76
N THR A 53 -3.74 -19.42 33.21
CA THR A 53 -2.77 -18.63 32.50
C THR A 53 -2.31 -19.51 31.35
N SER A 54 -3.00 -19.39 30.21
CA SER A 54 -2.43 -19.79 28.94
C SER A 54 -1.00 -19.22 28.88
N PRO A 55 -0.02 -20.00 28.40
CA PRO A 55 1.34 -19.49 28.27
C PRO A 55 1.32 -18.15 27.51
N PRO A 56 2.23 -17.22 27.82
CA PRO A 56 2.32 -15.97 27.08
C PRO A 56 2.62 -16.26 25.60
N GLU A 57 1.99 -15.50 24.71
CA GLU A 57 2.27 -15.60 23.27
C GLU A 57 3.77 -15.34 23.01
N PRO A 58 4.42 -16.10 22.10
CA PRO A 58 5.82 -15.89 21.78
C PRO A 58 6.07 -14.44 21.34
N SER A 59 7.11 -13.84 21.92
CA SER A 59 7.61 -12.51 21.59
C SER A 59 9.08 -12.62 21.23
N PHE A 60 9.50 -11.89 20.20
CA PHE A 60 10.83 -11.99 19.62
C PHE A 60 11.52 -10.62 19.58
N PRO A 61 12.87 -10.56 19.68
CA PRO A 61 13.58 -9.30 19.54
C PRO A 61 13.38 -8.68 18.16
N LEU A 62 13.36 -7.35 18.09
CA LEU A 62 13.38 -6.63 16.81
C LEU A 62 14.76 -6.69 16.18
N SER A 63 14.83 -6.55 14.86
CA SER A 63 16.11 -6.30 14.20
C SER A 63 16.69 -4.96 14.64
N PRO A 64 18.02 -4.78 14.65
CA PRO A 64 18.61 -3.45 14.74
C PRO A 64 18.18 -2.60 13.53
N ILE A 65 18.16 -1.28 13.70
CA ILE A 65 17.93 -0.36 12.58
C ILE A 65 19.12 -0.48 11.63
N PRO A 66 18.91 -0.84 10.36
CA PRO A 66 20.00 -1.00 9.42
C PRO A 66 20.57 0.35 9.01
N GLU A 67 21.78 0.33 8.45
CA GLU A 67 22.36 1.51 7.82
C GLU A 67 21.46 2.04 6.69
N ASN A 68 21.55 3.34 6.44
CA ASN A 68 20.80 3.98 5.39
C ASN A 68 21.24 3.42 4.03
N PRO A 69 20.38 2.67 3.31
CA PRO A 69 20.74 2.07 2.03
C PRO A 69 20.92 3.11 0.92
N LEU A 70 20.39 4.31 1.13
CA LEU A 70 20.61 5.45 0.26
C LEU A 70 21.89 6.19 0.68
N GLY A 71 22.59 5.86 1.76
CA GLY A 71 23.78 6.59 2.21
C GLY A 71 23.48 7.93 2.86
N ASP A 72 24.53 8.56 3.39
CA ASP A 72 24.41 9.64 4.36
C ASP A 72 23.65 10.87 3.85
N GLY A 73 22.73 11.37 4.67
CA GLY A 73 21.92 12.54 4.38
C GLY A 73 20.87 12.36 3.28
N ARG A 74 20.76 11.18 2.66
CA ARG A 74 19.69 10.87 1.69
C ARG A 74 18.49 10.24 2.39
N CYS A 75 17.30 10.56 1.91
CA CYS A 75 16.05 9.99 2.39
C CYS A 75 15.19 9.53 1.20
N ILE A 76 14.22 8.68 1.48
CA ILE A 76 13.27 8.17 0.48
C ILE A 76 12.45 9.35 -0.05
N ARG A 77 12.48 9.58 -1.37
CA ARG A 77 11.68 10.63 -2.03
C ARG A 77 10.56 10.05 -2.86
N GLU A 78 10.89 9.04 -3.67
CA GLU A 78 9.95 8.43 -4.61
C GLU A 78 9.77 6.95 -4.32
N ALA A 79 8.51 6.51 -4.37
CA ALA A 79 8.12 5.13 -4.13
C ALA A 79 7.34 4.53 -5.30
N ALA A 80 7.33 3.20 -5.36
CA ALA A 80 6.43 2.43 -6.20
C ALA A 80 5.88 1.20 -5.47
N ALA A 81 4.66 0.79 -5.83
CA ALA A 81 4.05 -0.45 -5.38
C ALA A 81 4.09 -1.49 -6.50
N LEU A 82 4.44 -2.72 -6.14
CA LEU A 82 4.36 -3.90 -7.01
C LEU A 82 3.45 -4.95 -6.34
N VAL A 83 2.19 -4.97 -6.75
CA VAL A 83 1.20 -5.94 -6.26
C VAL A 83 1.27 -7.17 -7.14
N ILE A 84 1.44 -8.33 -6.52
CA ILE A 84 1.61 -9.62 -7.19
C ILE A 84 0.43 -10.48 -6.75
N GLY A 85 -0.43 -10.86 -7.69
CA GLY A 85 -1.62 -11.65 -7.39
C GLY A 85 -2.63 -11.68 -8.52
N ASP A 86 -2.85 -12.87 -9.11
CA ASP A 86 -3.87 -13.08 -10.13
C ASP A 86 -5.29 -12.72 -9.65
N GLU A 87 -5.59 -12.91 -8.36
CA GLU A 87 -6.86 -12.58 -7.75
C GLU A 87 -7.14 -11.07 -7.70
N ILE A 88 -6.10 -10.24 -7.76
CA ILE A 88 -6.23 -8.80 -7.91
C ILE A 88 -6.57 -8.47 -9.35
N LEU A 89 -5.84 -9.05 -10.31
CA LEU A 89 -6.05 -8.82 -11.75
C LEU A 89 -7.43 -9.29 -12.23
N ASN A 90 -7.91 -10.43 -11.73
CA ASN A 90 -9.23 -10.94 -12.08
C ASN A 90 -10.37 -10.32 -11.25
N GLY A 91 -10.06 -9.39 -10.35
CA GLY A 91 -11.04 -8.63 -9.57
C GLY A 91 -11.72 -9.42 -8.45
N LYS A 92 -11.28 -10.66 -8.15
CA LYS A 92 -11.79 -11.45 -7.03
C LYS A 92 -11.51 -10.78 -5.69
N THR A 93 -10.36 -10.13 -5.57
CA THR A 93 -9.92 -9.44 -4.35
C THR A 93 -9.72 -7.96 -4.65
N LEU A 94 -10.38 -7.11 -3.88
CA LEU A 94 -10.12 -5.67 -3.91
C LEU A 94 -8.75 -5.37 -3.29
N ASP A 95 -7.86 -4.76 -4.07
CA ASP A 95 -6.55 -4.31 -3.59
C ASP A 95 -6.69 -3.15 -2.59
N ARG A 96 -6.55 -3.49 -1.31
CA ARG A 96 -6.50 -2.54 -0.20
C ARG A 96 -5.07 -2.12 0.15
N ASN A 97 -4.07 -2.89 -0.28
CA ASN A 97 -2.69 -2.70 0.13
C ASN A 97 -2.07 -1.51 -0.59
N SER A 98 -2.33 -1.36 -1.90
CA SER A 98 -1.85 -0.19 -2.65
C SER A 98 -2.44 1.11 -2.15
N ASN A 99 -3.75 1.12 -1.84
CA ASN A 99 -4.38 2.32 -1.29
C ASN A 99 -3.79 2.68 0.08
N TYR A 100 -3.58 1.69 0.95
CA TYR A 100 -2.96 1.90 2.25
C TYR A 100 -1.52 2.41 2.12
N LEU A 101 -0.72 1.82 1.22
CA LEU A 101 0.63 2.28 0.92
C LEU A 101 0.64 3.71 0.38
N ALA A 102 -0.33 4.10 -0.46
CA ALA A 102 -0.46 5.47 -0.95
C ALA A 102 -0.71 6.46 0.20
N ARG A 103 -1.57 6.09 1.16
CA ARG A 103 -1.80 6.90 2.38
C ARG A 103 -0.55 6.97 3.24
N TYR A 104 0.13 5.84 3.45
CA TYR A 104 1.37 5.75 4.20
C TYR A 104 2.46 6.64 3.60
N CYS A 105 2.68 6.56 2.28
CA CYS A 105 3.66 7.38 1.58
C CYS A 105 3.34 8.87 1.73
N PHE A 106 2.08 9.25 1.49
CA PHE A 106 1.62 10.64 1.63
C PHE A 106 1.89 11.19 3.04
N ALA A 107 1.49 10.45 4.07
CA ALA A 107 1.68 10.82 5.48
C ALA A 107 3.16 10.94 5.89
N ASN A 108 4.06 10.27 5.18
CA ASN A 108 5.51 10.31 5.41
C ASN A 108 6.27 11.20 4.42
N GLY A 109 5.57 11.99 3.57
CA GLY A 109 6.22 12.89 2.62
C GLY A 109 6.91 12.18 1.45
N VAL A 110 6.59 10.91 1.22
CA VAL A 110 7.10 10.10 0.11
C VAL A 110 6.10 10.17 -1.05
N ASN A 111 6.61 10.42 -2.26
CA ASN A 111 5.78 10.50 -3.45
C ASN A 111 5.60 9.09 -4.05
N LEU A 112 4.43 8.49 -3.90
CA LEU A 112 4.11 7.24 -4.59
C LEU A 112 3.85 7.52 -6.07
N LYS A 113 4.84 7.20 -6.91
CA LYS A 113 4.85 7.52 -8.34
C LYS A 113 4.11 6.52 -9.19
N ARG A 114 4.02 5.28 -8.72
CA ARG A 114 3.46 4.18 -9.50
C ARG A 114 2.93 3.06 -8.62
N ILE A 115 1.83 2.46 -9.07
CA ILE A 115 1.32 1.17 -8.59
C ILE A 115 1.22 0.28 -9.83
N GLU A 116 1.85 -0.89 -9.79
CA GLU A 116 1.72 -1.94 -10.80
C GLU A 116 1.11 -3.17 -10.15
N VAL A 117 0.08 -3.74 -10.80
CA VAL A 117 -0.49 -5.03 -10.43
C VAL A 117 -0.11 -6.00 -11.54
N ILE A 118 0.53 -7.10 -11.18
CA ILE A 118 1.05 -8.11 -12.11
C ILE A 118 0.59 -9.52 -11.69
N PRO A 119 0.55 -10.49 -12.63
CA PRO A 119 0.18 -11.86 -12.30
C PRO A 119 1.27 -12.54 -11.45
N ASP A 120 0.95 -13.71 -10.90
CA ASP A 120 1.90 -14.62 -10.28
C ASP A 120 2.77 -15.33 -11.36
N ASP A 121 3.47 -14.53 -12.16
CA ASP A 121 4.34 -14.95 -13.25
C ASP A 121 5.79 -14.52 -13.00
N GLU A 122 6.72 -15.44 -13.18
CA GLU A 122 8.14 -15.22 -12.86
C GLU A 122 8.77 -14.12 -13.72
N ASP A 123 8.50 -14.10 -15.03
CA ASP A 123 9.11 -13.14 -15.96
C ASP A 123 8.58 -11.73 -15.69
N GLU A 124 7.28 -11.59 -15.41
CA GLU A 124 6.66 -10.33 -15.02
C GLU A 124 7.23 -9.79 -13.68
N ILE A 125 7.38 -10.66 -12.68
CA ILE A 125 7.98 -10.27 -11.38
C ILE A 125 9.44 -9.81 -11.57
N ILE A 126 10.22 -10.54 -12.39
CA ILE A 126 11.62 -10.20 -12.66
C ILE A 126 11.73 -8.85 -13.39
N GLU A 127 10.94 -8.62 -14.44
CA GLU A 127 10.95 -7.38 -15.20
C GLU A 127 10.58 -6.19 -14.29
N ALA A 128 9.42 -6.28 -13.64
CA ALA A 128 8.86 -5.17 -12.88
C ALA A 128 9.75 -4.82 -11.68
N SER A 129 10.22 -5.82 -10.92
CA SER A 129 11.08 -5.58 -9.76
C SER A 129 12.39 -4.86 -10.14
N ARG A 130 13.07 -5.28 -11.21
CA ARG A 130 14.29 -4.62 -11.72
C ARG A 130 14.00 -3.20 -12.20
N ARG A 131 12.96 -3.04 -13.01
CA ARG A 131 12.62 -1.73 -13.59
C ARG A 131 12.22 -0.74 -12.51
N LEU A 132 11.42 -1.14 -11.53
CA LEU A 132 10.98 -0.26 -10.44
C LEU A 132 12.15 0.11 -9.52
N THR A 133 13.00 -0.84 -9.14
CA THR A 133 14.17 -0.56 -8.25
C THR A 133 15.24 0.29 -8.91
N SER A 134 15.35 0.25 -10.24
CA SER A 134 16.23 1.16 -10.99
C SER A 134 15.77 2.63 -10.95
N LYS A 135 14.47 2.87 -10.74
CA LYS A 135 13.84 4.19 -10.85
C LYS A 135 13.47 4.84 -9.53
N TYR A 136 13.14 4.05 -8.51
CA TYR A 136 12.56 4.55 -7.26
C TYR A 136 13.39 4.15 -6.04
N ASP A 137 13.33 4.96 -4.98
CA ASP A 137 14.08 4.76 -3.74
C ASP A 137 13.45 3.68 -2.85
N PHE A 138 12.11 3.55 -2.94
CA PHE A 138 11.31 2.67 -2.09
C PHE A 138 10.27 1.91 -2.92
N VAL A 139 10.59 0.65 -3.25
CA VAL A 139 9.70 -0.26 -3.94
C VAL A 139 9.12 -1.23 -2.92
N VAL A 140 7.80 -1.28 -2.80
CA VAL A 140 7.12 -2.21 -1.88
C VAL A 140 6.38 -3.25 -2.68
N THR A 141 6.64 -4.53 -2.41
CA THR A 141 5.83 -5.61 -2.96
C THR A 141 4.73 -6.05 -2.00
N SER A 142 3.67 -6.61 -2.55
CA SER A 142 2.57 -7.21 -1.79
C SER A 142 2.11 -8.49 -2.50
N GLY A 143 2.23 -9.65 -1.84
CA GLY A 143 1.71 -10.92 -2.35
C GLY A 143 2.79 -11.94 -2.74
N GLY A 144 2.35 -13.18 -2.98
CA GLY A 144 3.19 -14.29 -3.47
C GLY A 144 4.28 -14.80 -2.50
N ILE A 145 4.10 -14.68 -1.18
CA ILE A 145 5.07 -15.11 -0.16
C ILE A 145 4.57 -16.20 0.81
N GLY A 146 3.40 -16.77 0.54
CA GLY A 146 2.83 -17.85 1.32
C GLY A 146 3.41 -19.24 0.97
N PRO A 147 2.75 -20.31 1.43
CA PRO A 147 3.22 -21.68 1.26
C PRO A 147 2.67 -22.36 0.00
N THR A 148 1.86 -21.71 -0.85
CA THR A 148 1.26 -22.35 -2.02
C THR A 148 2.12 -22.24 -3.29
N HIS A 149 1.84 -23.04 -4.31
CA HIS A 149 2.70 -23.21 -5.48
C HIS A 149 2.82 -21.95 -6.35
N ASP A 150 1.80 -21.11 -6.31
CA ASP A 150 1.69 -19.78 -6.90
C ASP A 150 2.46 -18.70 -6.09
N ASP A 151 2.83 -18.97 -4.83
CA ASP A 151 3.70 -18.07 -4.05
C ASP A 151 5.17 -18.18 -4.51
N ILE A 152 5.49 -17.45 -5.59
CA ILE A 152 6.78 -17.47 -6.27
C ILE A 152 7.59 -16.16 -6.13
N THR A 153 7.15 -15.20 -5.32
CA THR A 153 7.78 -13.87 -5.21
C THR A 153 9.25 -13.96 -4.81
N TYR A 154 9.61 -14.70 -3.76
CA TYR A 154 11.01 -14.81 -3.33
C TYR A 154 11.90 -15.49 -4.37
N ALA A 155 11.41 -16.55 -5.02
CA ALA A 155 12.16 -17.27 -6.04
C ALA A 155 12.42 -16.41 -7.28
N SER A 156 11.39 -15.69 -7.72
CA SER A 156 11.47 -14.76 -8.85
C SER A 156 12.40 -13.58 -8.53
N LEU A 157 12.33 -13.02 -7.33
CA LEU A 157 13.24 -11.96 -6.89
C LEU A 157 14.69 -12.45 -6.76
N ALA A 158 14.93 -13.68 -6.30
CA ALA A 158 16.28 -14.25 -6.29
C ALA A 158 16.88 -14.26 -7.71
N LYS A 159 16.11 -14.73 -8.71
CA LYS A 159 16.51 -14.69 -10.12
C LYS A 159 16.69 -13.26 -10.63
N ALA A 160 15.80 -12.34 -10.24
CA ALA A 160 15.87 -10.93 -10.62
C ALA A 160 17.19 -10.28 -10.15
N PHE A 161 17.67 -10.60 -8.95
CA PHE A 161 18.89 -10.01 -8.41
C PHE A 161 20.13 -10.92 -8.52
N GLY A 162 20.04 -12.03 -9.27
CA GLY A 162 21.16 -12.95 -9.51
C GLY A 162 21.65 -13.66 -8.24
N GLN A 163 20.74 -13.98 -7.32
CA GLN A 163 21.02 -14.59 -6.03
C GLN A 163 20.51 -16.03 -5.98
N THR A 164 21.14 -16.85 -5.14
CA THR A 164 20.60 -18.16 -4.76
C THR A 164 19.56 -18.01 -3.65
N LEU A 165 18.76 -19.04 -3.42
CA LEU A 165 17.83 -19.11 -2.31
C LEU A 165 18.45 -19.83 -1.11
N GLN A 166 18.20 -19.33 0.10
CA GLN A 166 18.63 -19.94 1.35
C GLN A 166 17.58 -19.82 2.44
N HIS A 167 17.51 -20.84 3.32
CA HIS A 167 16.62 -20.78 4.48
C HIS A 167 17.19 -19.80 5.50
N HIS A 168 16.37 -18.88 5.98
CA HIS A 168 16.74 -17.94 7.04
C HIS A 168 16.51 -18.57 8.43
N PRO A 169 17.57 -18.90 9.20
CA PRO A 169 17.43 -19.70 10.43
C PRO A 169 16.53 -19.06 11.48
N GLU A 170 16.63 -17.75 11.67
CA GLU A 170 15.83 -17.04 12.68
C GLU A 170 14.34 -16.99 12.29
N THR A 171 14.01 -16.89 11.01
CA THR A 171 12.61 -16.95 10.57
C THR A 171 12.03 -18.33 10.84
N MET A 172 12.76 -19.40 10.51
CA MET A 172 12.34 -20.78 10.82
C MET A 172 12.14 -21.00 12.33
N ARG A 173 13.05 -20.47 13.16
CA ARG A 173 12.92 -20.55 14.62
C ARG A 173 11.65 -19.87 15.12
N ARG A 174 11.31 -18.69 14.62
CA ARG A 174 10.07 -17.96 14.99
C ARG A 174 8.82 -18.67 14.53
N MET A 175 8.85 -19.18 13.30
CA MET A 175 7.82 -20.02 12.70
C MET A 175 7.49 -21.23 13.59
N ASP A 176 8.51 -22.01 13.96
CA ASP A 176 8.36 -23.18 14.83
C ASP A 176 7.82 -22.80 16.22
N ALA A 177 8.28 -21.70 16.80
CA ALA A 177 7.81 -21.23 18.10
C ALA A 177 6.33 -20.82 18.08
N ILE A 178 5.87 -20.12 17.04
CA ILE A 178 4.46 -19.73 16.88
C ILE A 178 3.58 -20.96 16.64
N ASN A 179 4.05 -21.92 15.82
CA ASN A 179 3.33 -23.17 15.59
C ASN A 179 3.16 -23.99 16.87
N ALA A 180 4.24 -24.12 17.65
CA ALA A 180 4.21 -24.81 18.94
C ALA A 180 3.23 -24.15 19.91
N PHE A 181 3.23 -22.82 19.98
CA PHE A 181 2.30 -22.05 20.81
C PHE A 181 0.84 -22.27 20.41
N ARG A 182 0.54 -22.20 19.11
CA ARG A 182 -0.82 -22.38 18.58
C ARG A 182 -1.32 -23.83 18.65
N LYS A 183 -0.44 -24.79 18.99
CA LYS A 183 -0.72 -26.24 18.97
C LYS A 183 -1.29 -26.70 17.63
N THR A 184 -0.93 -26.00 16.57
CA THR A 184 -1.35 -26.32 15.23
C THR A 184 -0.33 -27.31 14.69
N ASN A 185 -0.72 -28.59 14.56
CA ASN A 185 0.06 -29.59 13.84
C ASN A 185 0.02 -29.29 12.33
N LEU A 186 0.55 -28.14 11.91
CA LEU A 186 0.33 -27.58 10.57
C LEU A 186 0.93 -28.44 9.44
N HIS A 187 1.84 -29.37 9.76
CA HIS A 187 2.55 -30.18 8.77
C HIS A 187 2.54 -31.65 9.19
N THR A 188 1.46 -32.35 8.84
CA THR A 188 1.29 -33.79 9.10
C THR A 188 1.99 -34.66 8.07
N SER A 189 2.48 -34.07 6.97
CA SER A 189 3.30 -34.73 5.94
C SER A 189 4.62 -34.00 5.63
N PRO A 190 5.62 -34.70 5.06
CA PRO A 190 6.87 -34.07 4.59
C PRO A 190 6.64 -32.93 3.59
N GLU A 191 5.70 -33.07 2.67
CA GLU A 191 5.40 -32.09 1.62
C GLU A 191 4.80 -30.81 2.21
N GLN A 192 3.93 -30.95 3.22
CA GLN A 192 3.40 -29.79 3.94
C GLN A 192 4.49 -29.05 4.71
N ARG A 193 5.47 -29.78 5.26
CA ARG A 193 6.60 -29.18 5.97
C ARG A 193 7.51 -28.45 4.99
N GLU A 194 7.78 -29.02 3.83
CA GLU A 194 8.54 -28.35 2.77
C GLU A 194 7.85 -27.06 2.33
N ALA A 195 6.56 -27.12 1.98
CA ALA A 195 5.76 -25.96 1.60
C ALA A 195 5.78 -24.84 2.66
N TYR A 196 5.74 -25.21 3.93
CA TYR A 196 5.86 -24.28 5.03
C TYR A 196 7.23 -23.61 5.10
N LEU A 197 8.31 -24.39 5.03
CA LEU A 197 9.67 -23.86 5.11
C LEU A 197 10.05 -22.95 3.94
N ARG A 198 9.37 -23.06 2.78
CA ARG A 198 9.53 -22.11 1.67
C ARG A 198 9.23 -20.65 2.07
N MET A 199 8.37 -20.41 3.06
CA MET A 199 8.11 -19.05 3.56
C MET A 199 9.30 -18.41 4.29
N ALA A 200 10.34 -19.20 4.61
CA ALA A 200 11.61 -18.74 5.15
C ALA A 200 12.77 -18.88 4.14
N LEU A 201 12.48 -19.22 2.89
CA LEU A 201 13.46 -19.40 1.83
C LEU A 201 13.62 -18.09 1.05
N PHE A 202 14.69 -17.35 1.34
CA PHE A 202 14.92 -15.98 0.84
C PHE A 202 16.13 -15.90 -0.09
N PRO A 203 16.23 -14.86 -0.94
CA PRO A 203 17.47 -14.57 -1.67
C PRO A 203 18.67 -14.44 -0.71
N SER A 204 19.85 -14.94 -1.10
CA SER A 204 20.99 -15.14 -0.20
C SER A 204 21.55 -13.87 0.42
N GLU A 205 21.49 -12.75 -0.31
CA GLU A 205 21.99 -11.45 0.15
C GLU A 205 20.85 -10.54 0.63
N ALA A 206 19.67 -11.10 0.89
CA ALA A 206 18.55 -10.35 1.39
C ALA A 206 18.79 -9.92 2.85
N GLU A 207 18.47 -8.67 3.16
CA GLU A 207 18.44 -8.22 4.53
C GLU A 207 17.06 -8.54 5.13
N VAL A 208 17.04 -9.23 6.26
CA VAL A 208 15.82 -9.70 6.93
C VAL A 208 15.54 -8.84 8.16
N ILE A 209 14.46 -8.08 8.12
CA ILE A 209 14.11 -7.08 9.13
C ILE A 209 12.87 -7.53 9.89
N PHE A 210 13.02 -7.81 11.18
CA PHE A 210 11.90 -8.07 12.07
C PHE A 210 11.44 -6.78 12.73
N VAL A 211 10.25 -6.31 12.34
CA VAL A 211 9.70 -5.01 12.73
C VAL A 211 8.72 -5.08 13.91
N ARG A 212 8.23 -6.27 14.26
CA ARG A 212 7.31 -6.47 15.40
C ARG A 212 7.65 -7.72 16.21
N PRO A 213 7.54 -7.68 17.56
CA PRO A 213 7.90 -8.82 18.40
C PRO A 213 6.94 -10.01 18.27
N GLU A 214 5.65 -9.77 18.07
CA GLU A 214 4.60 -10.81 18.05
C GLU A 214 4.38 -11.42 16.65
N ILE A 215 5.09 -10.91 15.64
CA ILE A 215 4.95 -11.33 14.24
C ILE A 215 6.22 -12.04 13.80
N TRP A 216 6.09 -13.29 13.37
CA TRP A 216 7.23 -14.06 12.87
C TRP A 216 7.66 -13.64 11.46
N VAL A 217 6.74 -13.08 10.67
CA VAL A 217 6.98 -12.67 9.27
C VAL A 217 7.90 -11.45 9.25
N PRO A 218 9.08 -11.52 8.63
CA PRO A 218 9.96 -10.37 8.46
C PRO A 218 9.58 -9.54 7.24
N VAL A 219 10.07 -8.30 7.19
CA VAL A 219 10.23 -7.56 5.94
C VAL A 219 11.56 -7.99 5.32
N VAL A 220 11.55 -8.47 4.09
CA VAL A 220 12.76 -8.87 3.37
C VAL A 220 13.14 -7.74 2.41
N ARG A 221 14.35 -7.19 2.55
CA ARG A 221 14.87 -6.08 1.75
C ARG A 221 15.92 -6.55 0.76
N LEU A 222 15.78 -6.14 -0.50
CA LEU A 222 16.70 -6.41 -1.61
C LEU A 222 17.21 -5.12 -2.24
N ALA A 223 18.49 -5.11 -2.62
CA ALA A 223 19.15 -3.98 -3.28
C ALA A 223 18.98 -2.63 -2.56
N GLY A 224 18.76 -2.66 -1.24
CA GLY A 224 18.50 -1.48 -0.42
C GLY A 224 17.20 -0.71 -0.72
N ARG A 225 16.39 -1.17 -1.68
CA ARG A 225 15.25 -0.40 -2.22
C ARG A 225 13.96 -1.18 -2.33
N LEU A 226 14.01 -2.51 -2.49
CA LEU A 226 12.83 -3.35 -2.61
C LEU A 226 12.50 -4.01 -1.29
N TYR A 227 11.28 -3.80 -0.80
CA TYR A 227 10.78 -4.30 0.48
C TYR A 227 9.63 -5.25 0.22
N VAL A 228 9.80 -6.52 0.58
CA VAL A 228 8.79 -7.56 0.39
C VAL A 228 7.88 -7.62 1.59
N LEU A 229 6.57 -7.41 1.37
CA LEU A 229 5.53 -7.49 2.39
C LEU A 229 4.43 -8.51 2.00
N PRO A 230 3.70 -9.06 2.99
CA PRO A 230 2.64 -10.04 2.77
C PRO A 230 1.42 -9.46 2.06
N GLY A 231 0.72 -10.28 1.28
CA GLY A 231 -0.53 -9.88 0.61
C GLY A 231 -1.73 -9.71 1.56
N ILE A 232 -1.71 -10.30 2.75
CA ILE A 232 -2.82 -10.23 3.71
C ILE A 232 -2.96 -8.80 4.26
N PRO A 233 -4.07 -8.07 4.03
CA PRO A 233 -4.13 -6.63 4.30
C PRO A 233 -3.85 -6.25 5.75
N ALA A 234 -4.45 -6.94 6.73
CA ALA A 234 -4.22 -6.64 8.14
C ALA A 234 -2.76 -6.84 8.56
N LEU A 235 -2.05 -7.79 7.93
CA LEU A 235 -0.64 -8.05 8.20
C LEU A 235 0.25 -7.04 7.49
N PHE A 236 -0.01 -6.76 6.21
CA PHE A 236 0.67 -5.73 5.42
C PHE A 236 0.68 -4.39 6.15
N GLN A 237 -0.48 -3.93 6.61
CA GLN A 237 -0.64 -2.65 7.31
C GLN A 237 0.18 -2.59 8.59
N LYS A 238 0.05 -3.62 9.44
CA LYS A 238 0.81 -3.72 10.71
C LYS A 238 2.31 -3.69 10.47
N MET A 239 2.79 -4.40 9.44
CA MET A 239 4.20 -4.48 9.10
C MET A 239 4.72 -3.17 8.51
N LEU A 240 3.97 -2.54 7.60
CA LEU A 240 4.34 -1.27 6.99
C LEU A 240 4.45 -0.15 8.03
N ASP A 241 3.47 -0.05 8.95
CA ASP A 241 3.52 0.93 10.04
C ASP A 241 4.75 0.72 10.93
N ALA A 242 5.03 -0.53 11.29
CA ALA A 242 6.16 -0.87 12.14
C ALA A 242 7.52 -0.76 11.43
N LEU A 243 7.53 -0.70 10.10
CA LEU A 243 8.75 -0.49 9.32
C LEU A 243 9.23 0.96 9.37
N THR A 244 8.37 1.93 9.72
CA THR A 244 8.69 3.36 9.75
C THR A 244 10.02 3.71 10.45
N PRO A 245 10.37 3.17 11.63
CA PRO A 245 11.64 3.48 12.30
C PRO A 245 12.89 2.93 11.57
N PHE A 246 12.69 2.00 10.64
CA PHE A 246 13.75 1.35 9.85
C PHE A 246 13.94 2.02 8.48
N LEU A 247 13.18 3.06 8.17
CA LEU A 247 13.22 3.75 6.89
C LEU A 247 13.85 5.15 7.04
N PRO A 248 14.76 5.54 6.13
CA PRO A 248 15.28 6.89 6.07
C PRO A 248 14.22 7.81 5.44
N LEU A 249 13.18 8.16 6.20
CA LEU A 249 12.05 8.96 5.72
C LEU A 249 12.36 10.47 5.76
N PRO A 250 11.68 11.28 4.94
CA PRO A 250 11.74 12.73 5.04
C PRO A 250 11.33 13.26 6.43
N GLU A 251 12.01 14.34 6.83
CA GLU A 251 11.70 15.09 8.04
C GLU A 251 10.25 15.60 8.04
N ALA A 252 9.65 15.74 9.22
CA ALA A 252 8.25 16.15 9.36
C ALA A 252 7.94 17.51 8.69
N THR A 253 8.93 18.41 8.64
CA THR A 253 8.83 19.73 7.99
C THR A 253 8.75 19.65 6.47
N GLU A 254 9.22 18.56 5.86
CA GLU A 254 9.24 18.36 4.41
C GLU A 254 7.98 17.64 3.89
N ARG A 255 7.15 17.12 4.79
CA ARG A 255 5.96 16.34 4.47
C ARG A 255 4.86 17.24 3.92
N LEU A 256 4.13 16.71 2.93
CA LEU A 256 2.95 17.38 2.39
C LEU A 256 1.81 17.30 3.40
N LYS A 257 1.06 18.40 3.52
CA LYS A 257 -0.18 18.47 4.27
C LYS A 257 -1.35 18.46 3.30
N ARG A 258 -2.48 17.91 3.75
CA ARG A 258 -3.75 17.92 3.03
C ARG A 258 -4.79 18.65 3.85
N MET A 259 -5.37 19.71 3.29
CA MET A 259 -6.57 20.34 3.81
C MET A 259 -7.76 19.90 2.95
N GLN A 260 -8.89 19.62 3.60
CA GLN A 260 -10.13 19.25 2.90
C GLN A 260 -11.23 20.22 3.29
N ILE A 261 -11.93 20.72 2.28
CA ILE A 261 -13.07 21.63 2.42
C ILE A 261 -14.26 20.95 1.74
N PHE A 262 -15.42 20.94 2.38
CA PHE A 262 -16.65 20.45 1.78
C PHE A 262 -17.61 21.61 1.52
N THR A 263 -18.25 21.62 0.36
CA THR A 263 -19.29 22.59 0.00
C THR A 263 -20.49 21.87 -0.64
N ASP A 264 -21.68 22.38 -0.37
CA ASP A 264 -22.94 21.94 -1.01
C ASP A 264 -23.14 22.56 -2.39
N ARG A 265 -22.26 23.48 -2.80
CA ARG A 265 -22.28 24.10 -4.13
C ARG A 265 -21.98 23.07 -5.22
N ARG A 266 -22.52 23.35 -6.40
CA ARG A 266 -22.23 22.56 -7.61
C ARG A 266 -20.79 22.80 -8.05
N GLU A 267 -20.12 21.74 -8.50
CA GLU A 267 -18.73 21.84 -8.98
C GLU A 267 -18.58 22.91 -10.08
N SER A 268 -19.55 22.99 -11.00
CA SER A 268 -19.53 23.97 -12.08
C SER A 268 -19.57 25.43 -11.60
N SER A 269 -20.13 25.72 -10.42
CA SER A 269 -20.18 27.10 -9.92
C SER A 269 -18.89 27.53 -9.21
N ILE A 270 -18.11 26.57 -8.70
CA ILE A 270 -16.83 26.84 -8.03
C ILE A 270 -15.61 26.64 -8.95
N ALA A 271 -15.78 25.94 -10.09
CA ALA A 271 -14.68 25.63 -11.01
C ALA A 271 -13.87 26.86 -11.50
N PRO A 272 -14.48 28.02 -11.84
CA PRO A 272 -13.70 29.21 -12.20
C PRO A 272 -12.80 29.69 -11.06
N TYR A 273 -13.34 29.75 -9.83
CA TYR A 273 -12.57 30.12 -8.65
C TYR A 273 -11.42 29.14 -8.39
N LEU A 274 -11.66 27.83 -8.47
CA LEU A 274 -10.62 26.82 -8.29
C LEU A 274 -9.51 26.91 -9.35
N THR A 275 -9.85 27.31 -10.58
CA THR A 275 -8.89 27.51 -11.67
C THR A 275 -7.96 28.68 -11.36
N GLU A 276 -8.53 29.82 -10.95
CA GLU A 276 -7.76 30.99 -10.52
C GLU A 276 -6.90 30.69 -9.29
N LEU A 277 -7.47 29.97 -8.32
CA LEU A 277 -6.77 29.52 -7.12
C LEU A 277 -5.58 28.63 -7.47
N GLN A 278 -5.75 27.64 -8.35
CA GLN A 278 -4.64 26.77 -8.77
C GLN A 278 -3.54 27.57 -9.49
N ALA A 279 -3.90 28.56 -10.32
CA ALA A 279 -2.92 29.42 -10.98
C ALA A 279 -2.10 30.25 -9.96
N ARG A 280 -2.76 30.78 -8.93
CA ARG A 280 -2.12 31.52 -7.83
C ARG A 280 -1.22 30.62 -6.97
N LEU A 281 -1.64 29.38 -6.72
CA LEU A 281 -0.98 28.47 -5.77
C LEU A 281 0.10 27.57 -6.40
N ARG A 282 0.09 27.41 -7.74
CA ARG A 282 1.09 26.59 -8.46
C ARG A 282 2.54 27.01 -8.18
N PRO A 283 2.93 28.31 -8.15
CA PRO A 283 4.29 28.73 -7.81
C PRO A 283 4.74 28.32 -6.41
N ARG A 284 3.79 28.08 -5.50
CA ARG A 284 4.04 27.61 -4.13
C ARG A 284 4.10 26.08 -4.02
N GLY A 285 3.91 25.36 -5.13
CA GLY A 285 3.82 23.90 -5.13
C GLY A 285 2.58 23.35 -4.43
N ILE A 286 1.52 24.17 -4.29
CA ILE A 286 0.25 23.75 -3.71
C ILE A 286 -0.69 23.33 -4.85
N SER A 287 -1.20 22.10 -4.77
CA SER A 287 -2.19 21.54 -5.69
C SER A 287 -3.60 21.73 -5.14
N VAL A 288 -4.53 22.08 -6.03
CA VAL A 288 -5.96 22.20 -5.76
C VAL A 288 -6.67 21.11 -6.56
N GLY A 289 -7.52 20.33 -5.91
CA GLY A 289 -8.39 19.35 -6.56
C GLY A 289 -9.83 19.49 -6.11
N SER A 290 -10.78 19.18 -6.98
CA SER A 290 -12.21 19.02 -6.65
C SER A 290 -12.65 17.57 -6.89
N TYR A 291 -13.50 17.06 -5.99
CA TYR A 291 -14.02 15.70 -6.02
C TYR A 291 -15.52 15.74 -5.69
N PRO A 292 -16.39 15.73 -6.72
CA PRO A 292 -17.84 15.76 -6.49
C PRO A 292 -18.33 14.46 -5.85
N VAL A 293 -19.30 14.58 -4.95
CA VAL A 293 -20.06 13.48 -4.37
C VAL A 293 -21.49 13.60 -4.85
N VAL A 294 -21.94 12.60 -5.61
CA VAL A 294 -23.25 12.60 -6.26
C VAL A 294 -24.35 12.85 -5.23
N GLY A 295 -25.18 13.87 -5.47
CA GLY A 295 -26.31 14.22 -4.62
C GLY A 295 -25.97 14.89 -3.29
N LYS A 296 -24.69 15.18 -2.97
CA LYS A 296 -24.30 15.80 -1.69
C LYS A 296 -23.56 17.11 -1.83
N GLY A 297 -22.56 17.18 -2.71
CA GLY A 297 -21.69 18.36 -2.79
C GLY A 297 -20.33 18.04 -3.40
N VAL A 298 -19.32 18.84 -3.06
CA VAL A 298 -17.97 18.72 -3.60
C VAL A 298 -16.95 18.82 -2.48
N PHE A 299 -15.99 17.89 -2.48
CA PHE A 299 -14.76 18.04 -1.69
C PHE A 299 -13.73 18.82 -2.49
N ILE A 300 -13.12 19.81 -1.86
CA ILE A 300 -11.96 20.52 -2.37
C ILE A 300 -10.77 20.09 -1.53
N SER A 301 -9.69 19.66 -2.18
CA SER A 301 -8.45 19.27 -1.52
C SER A 301 -7.32 20.22 -1.88
N LEU A 302 -6.68 20.76 -0.84
CA LEU A 302 -5.44 21.53 -0.97
C LEU A 302 -4.29 20.66 -0.48
N ILE A 303 -3.30 20.42 -1.33
CA ILE A 303 -2.12 19.60 -1.00
C ILE A 303 -0.87 20.44 -1.19
N GLY A 304 -0.06 20.59 -0.15
CA GLY A 304 1.20 21.32 -0.25
C GLY A 304 1.95 21.38 1.07
N ARG A 305 3.07 22.09 1.08
CA ARG A 305 3.84 22.36 2.30
C ARG A 305 3.38 23.69 2.92
N ASP A 306 3.48 23.79 4.23
CA ASP A 306 3.34 25.10 4.87
C ASP A 306 4.50 26.00 4.48
N ALA A 307 4.22 27.30 4.39
CA ALA A 307 5.23 28.33 4.18
C ALA A 307 6.08 28.50 5.46
N SER A 308 6.89 27.51 5.80
CA SER A 308 8.07 27.71 6.62
C SER A 308 9.18 28.23 5.71
N GLY A 309 9.90 29.27 6.14
CA GLY A 309 10.92 29.96 5.35
C GLY A 309 12.09 29.07 4.93
N ALA A 310 11.88 28.24 3.92
CA ALA A 310 12.94 27.60 3.15
C ALA A 310 13.09 28.38 1.85
N ALA A 311 13.81 29.50 1.94
CA ALA A 311 14.52 30.01 0.78
C ALA A 311 15.36 28.85 0.21
N SER A 312 15.14 28.53 -1.07
CA SER A 312 16.02 27.70 -1.90
C SER A 312 16.33 26.27 -1.39
N ALA A 313 15.45 25.32 -1.71
CA ALA A 313 15.81 23.89 -1.80
C ALA A 313 15.56 23.31 -3.21
N THR A 314 15.52 24.15 -4.23
CA THR A 314 15.46 23.74 -5.64
C THR A 314 16.83 23.75 -6.35
N GLY A 315 17.95 23.83 -5.62
CA GLY A 315 19.23 24.23 -6.24
C GLY A 315 20.53 23.51 -5.89
N SER A 316 20.57 22.40 -5.13
CA SER A 316 21.90 21.77 -4.85
C SER A 316 22.00 20.25 -4.79
N CYS A 317 20.95 19.48 -5.11
CA CYS A 317 21.04 18.01 -5.02
C CYS A 317 20.53 17.26 -6.26
N LEU A 318 20.70 17.85 -7.46
CA LEU A 318 20.47 17.18 -8.73
C LEU A 318 21.60 17.51 -9.71
N LYS A 319 22.63 16.66 -9.71
CA LYS A 319 23.39 16.14 -10.87
C LYS A 319 24.62 15.35 -10.38
N SER A 320 24.38 14.09 -10.01
CA SER A 320 25.40 13.05 -10.16
C SER A 320 24.70 11.74 -10.51
N SER A 321 24.11 11.72 -11.72
CA SER A 321 23.75 10.48 -12.37
C SER A 321 25.04 9.81 -12.89
N THR A 322 25.72 9.04 -12.06
CA THR A 322 26.59 7.98 -12.58
C THR A 322 25.72 6.75 -12.82
N PRO A 323 25.57 6.27 -14.06
CA PRO A 323 24.87 5.02 -14.32
C PRO A 323 25.66 3.84 -13.70
N PRO A 324 25.00 2.75 -13.29
CA PRO A 324 25.70 1.53 -12.89
C PRO A 324 26.50 0.95 -14.08
N PRO A 325 27.60 0.23 -13.84
CA PRO A 325 28.43 -0.31 -14.91
C PRO A 325 27.65 -1.35 -15.73
N ALA A 326 27.56 -1.10 -17.04
CA ALA A 326 27.08 -2.09 -18.01
C ALA A 326 28.13 -3.21 -18.19
N PRO A 327 27.70 -4.45 -18.52
CA PRO A 327 28.61 -5.57 -18.70
C PRO A 327 29.52 -5.37 -19.93
N LEU A 328 30.78 -5.79 -19.78
CA LEU A 328 31.84 -5.74 -20.79
C LEU A 328 31.40 -6.42 -22.09
N THR A 329 31.26 -5.63 -23.16
CA THR A 329 31.40 -6.11 -24.54
C THR A 329 32.25 -5.10 -25.31
N GLY A 330 33.32 -5.61 -25.91
CA GLY A 330 34.36 -4.80 -26.54
C GLY A 330 34.12 -4.50 -28.01
N LEU A 331 35.00 -3.61 -28.49
CA LEU A 331 35.40 -3.30 -29.87
C LEU A 331 34.59 -2.22 -30.61
N GLY A 332 35.33 -1.17 -31.02
CA GLY A 332 35.02 -0.39 -32.21
C GLY A 332 35.02 1.13 -32.03
N ALA A 333 36.22 1.72 -31.93
CA ALA A 333 36.43 3.17 -32.06
C ALA A 333 36.07 3.67 -33.47
N VAL A 334 35.61 4.93 -33.60
CA VAL A 334 36.15 5.96 -34.51
C VAL A 334 35.64 7.33 -34.07
N SER A 335 36.58 8.27 -33.94
CA SER A 335 36.46 9.71 -33.68
C SER A 335 35.99 10.50 -34.90
N GLN A 336 35.30 11.63 -34.70
CA GLN A 336 35.63 12.88 -35.42
C GLN A 336 35.03 14.12 -34.74
N SER A 337 35.87 15.15 -34.70
CA SER A 337 35.69 16.53 -34.28
C SER A 337 34.76 17.31 -35.22
N ASP A 338 34.08 18.34 -34.70
CA ASP A 338 34.24 19.68 -35.30
C ASP A 338 33.73 20.82 -34.40
N GLU A 339 34.41 21.95 -34.54
CA GLU A 339 34.19 23.23 -33.86
C GLU A 339 33.00 24.01 -34.44
N GLY A 340 32.47 24.99 -33.69
CA GLY A 340 31.40 25.85 -34.18
C GLY A 340 31.00 26.98 -33.25
N LEU A 341 31.88 27.98 -33.17
CA LEU A 341 31.72 29.31 -32.58
C LEU A 341 30.59 30.12 -33.28
N ALA A 342 29.70 30.80 -32.54
CA ALA A 342 29.23 32.15 -32.91
C ALA A 342 28.40 32.85 -31.82
N ASP A 343 28.85 34.07 -31.58
CA ASP A 343 28.37 35.17 -30.75
C ASP A 343 27.01 35.76 -31.18
N GLY A 344 26.33 36.45 -30.26
CA GLY A 344 25.09 37.18 -30.58
C GLY A 344 24.56 38.03 -29.42
N ARG A 345 25.12 39.23 -29.25
CA ARG A 345 24.65 40.29 -28.33
C ARG A 345 23.38 40.99 -28.85
N GLY A 346 22.55 41.46 -27.92
CA GLY A 346 21.54 42.52 -28.09
C GLY A 346 20.18 42.12 -27.53
N GLY A 347 19.45 42.90 -26.73
CA GLY A 347 19.58 44.26 -26.23
C GLY A 347 18.49 44.47 -25.16
N GLY A 348 18.68 45.45 -24.28
CA GLY A 348 17.80 45.72 -23.15
C GLY A 348 16.39 46.19 -23.54
N GLY A 349 15.43 45.84 -22.70
CA GLY A 349 14.06 46.36 -22.73
C GLY A 349 13.46 46.20 -21.34
N GLY A 350 13.45 47.30 -20.57
CA GLY A 350 12.83 47.37 -19.25
C GLY A 350 11.31 47.30 -19.36
N GLY A 351 10.71 46.40 -18.59
CA GLY A 351 9.27 46.29 -18.39
C GLY A 351 9.01 46.12 -16.90
N GLY A 352 8.34 47.09 -16.29
CA GLY A 352 8.02 47.12 -14.88
C GLY A 352 7.19 45.90 -14.46
N GLY A 353 7.83 45.00 -13.72
CA GLY A 353 7.13 43.96 -12.98
C GLY A 353 6.49 44.58 -11.75
N LYS A 354 5.15 44.64 -11.76
CA LYS A 354 4.37 44.73 -10.52
C LYS A 354 4.87 43.62 -9.61
N THR A 355 5.46 43.98 -8.48
CA THR A 355 5.70 43.09 -7.34
C THR A 355 4.36 42.54 -6.89
N THR A 356 4.01 41.34 -7.37
CA THR A 356 2.98 40.50 -6.77
C THR A 356 3.47 40.18 -5.37
N THR A 357 2.80 40.75 -4.38
CA THR A 357 2.94 40.42 -2.96
C THR A 357 2.93 38.91 -2.85
N THR A 358 4.06 38.29 -2.52
CA THR A 358 4.13 36.85 -2.24
C THR A 358 3.27 36.60 -1.01
N ASP A 359 2.06 36.12 -1.26
CA ASP A 359 1.06 35.76 -0.26
C ASP A 359 1.66 34.75 0.72
N THR A 360 2.00 35.21 1.93
CA THR A 360 2.67 34.45 3.00
C THR A 360 1.73 33.52 3.77
N LEU A 361 0.49 33.34 3.30
CA LEU A 361 -0.54 32.57 4.00
C LEU A 361 -0.13 31.10 4.18
N SER A 362 -0.35 30.53 5.37
CA SER A 362 -0.19 29.09 5.61
C SER A 362 -1.22 28.28 4.83
N LEU A 363 -1.03 26.96 4.71
CA LEU A 363 -2.00 26.11 4.02
C LEU A 363 -3.38 26.14 4.72
N ALA A 364 -3.39 26.28 6.04
CA ALA A 364 -4.62 26.45 6.83
C ALA A 364 -5.33 27.78 6.52
N GLN A 365 -4.60 28.89 6.44
CA GLN A 365 -5.18 30.19 6.09
C GLN A 365 -5.74 30.21 4.66
N ILE A 366 -5.09 29.52 3.73
CA ILE A 366 -5.63 29.34 2.37
C ILE A 366 -6.90 28.49 2.41
N ALA A 367 -6.96 27.46 3.26
CA ALA A 367 -8.16 26.65 3.41
C ALA A 367 -9.34 27.48 3.97
N GLU A 368 -9.09 28.38 4.92
CA GLU A 368 -10.10 29.32 5.45
C GLU A 368 -10.58 30.30 4.37
N GLU A 369 -9.67 30.81 3.53
CA GLU A 369 -10.03 31.66 2.37
C GLU A 369 -10.95 30.89 1.40
N VAL A 370 -10.60 29.64 1.08
CA VAL A 370 -11.38 28.78 0.20
C VAL A 370 -12.75 28.48 0.81
N GLU A 371 -12.80 28.13 2.09
CA GLU A 371 -14.01 27.90 2.85
C GLU A 371 -15.00 29.07 2.72
N GLN A 372 -14.52 30.31 2.92
CA GLN A 372 -15.33 31.52 2.76
C GLN A 372 -15.79 31.73 1.32
N ALA A 373 -14.90 31.56 0.34
CA ALA A 373 -15.20 31.79 -1.08
C ALA A 373 -16.26 30.82 -1.63
N VAL A 374 -16.21 29.55 -1.20
CA VAL A 374 -17.13 28.50 -1.66
C VAL A 374 -18.32 28.30 -0.73
N GLY A 375 -18.42 29.05 0.37
CA GLY A 375 -19.43 28.85 1.40
C GLY A 375 -19.42 27.41 1.94
N GLY A 376 -18.23 26.87 2.17
CA GLY A 376 -18.02 25.49 2.61
C GLY A 376 -17.70 25.39 4.09
N ARG A 377 -17.13 24.25 4.48
CA ARG A 377 -16.57 23.99 5.80
C ARG A 377 -15.29 23.16 5.70
N ILE A 378 -14.26 23.50 6.47
CA ILE A 378 -13.06 22.65 6.60
C ILE A 378 -13.44 21.37 7.36
N ILE A 379 -12.98 20.22 6.86
CA ILE A 379 -13.32 18.90 7.42
C ILE A 379 -12.08 18.02 7.64
N GLY A 380 -12.16 17.12 8.63
CA GLY A 380 -11.13 16.13 8.91
C GLY A 380 -11.26 14.86 8.05
N GLU A 381 -10.22 14.01 8.04
CA GLU A 381 -10.21 12.77 7.23
C GLU A 381 -11.34 11.79 7.58
N GLU A 382 -11.70 11.64 8.85
CA GLU A 382 -12.77 10.74 9.29
C GLU A 382 -14.15 11.16 8.75
N GLU A 383 -14.38 12.46 8.64
CA GLU A 383 -15.61 13.01 8.10
C GLU A 383 -15.71 12.88 6.57
N VAL A 384 -14.57 12.92 5.88
CA VAL A 384 -14.51 12.66 4.44
C VAL A 384 -14.99 11.24 4.15
N GLU A 385 -14.50 10.27 4.94
CA GLU A 385 -14.84 8.86 4.76
C GLU A 385 -16.33 8.60 5.04
N SER A 386 -16.88 9.18 6.11
CA SER A 386 -18.31 9.00 6.45
C SER A 386 -19.25 9.57 5.37
N VAL A 387 -18.89 10.71 4.78
CA VAL A 387 -19.67 11.31 3.68
C VAL A 387 -19.57 10.49 2.39
N LYS A 388 -18.42 9.87 2.11
CA LYS A 388 -18.20 8.98 0.94
C LYS A 388 -18.89 7.62 1.09
N GLN A 389 -18.87 7.00 2.28
CA GLN A 389 -19.50 5.70 2.50
C GLN A 389 -21.02 5.72 2.31
N VAL A 390 -21.66 6.87 2.53
CA VAL A 390 -23.11 7.03 2.29
C VAL A 390 -23.43 7.27 0.80
N SER A 391 -22.44 7.18 -0.11
CA SER A 391 -22.63 7.35 -1.57
C SER A 391 -22.27 6.13 -2.41
N GLU A 392 -21.66 5.11 -1.80
CA GLU A 392 -21.57 3.74 -2.34
C GLU A 392 -22.80 2.94 -1.88
#